data_AF-A0A1H8SLS1-F1
#
_entry.id   AF-A0A1H8SLS1-F1
#
_cell.length_a   1.000
_cell.length_b   1.000
_cell.length_c   1.000
_cell.angle_alpha   90.00
_cell.angle_beta   90.00
_cell.angle_gamma   90.00
#
_symmetry.space_group_name_H-M   'P 1'
#
loop_
_entity.id
_entity.type
_entity.pdbx_description
1 polymer ?
#
loop_
_entity_poly.entity_id
_entity_poly.type
_entity_poly.pdbx_seq_one_letter_code
_entity_poly.pdbx_strand_id
1 'polypeptide(L)'
;MIEDFTTTIKAQLYERVSSPLLSSFIISWCGWNYKFLLILISSLHTPEKIIYIDLNIFPNIQSIIIHGIALPLITSLLLIFAYPIPAEYIYRHVKTTQRRLKEIQQSIDDESPISKVQARKIRRESLESQLKYESENDSKTLENTRLREIISELQLSKDNNPITTTSLDHPNDDLGESPTNVDSKISAAEIIADVASNNTKLEQHVKKETPNKIETPHKQPNDTLSASPNHDTTPLDSFIKESILEYIAELFPLLSSELNVTARNGKLNIDIANNTGTMTTYITAHYTFETAIEVLESCKSALAADQIKSRKNRDNPPKN
;
A
#
# COMPACT_ATOMS: atom_id res chain seq x y z
N MET A 1 7.65 -7.20 -40.20
CA MET A 1 6.76 -8.28 -40.71
C MET A 1 6.51 -9.39 -39.69
N ILE A 2 7.53 -10.14 -39.22
CA ILE A 2 7.32 -11.14 -38.14
C ILE A 2 6.88 -10.44 -36.84
N GLU A 3 7.47 -9.28 -36.54
CA GLU A 3 7.07 -8.44 -35.39
C GLU A 3 5.60 -8.01 -35.49
N ASP A 4 5.15 -7.55 -36.65
CA ASP A 4 3.76 -7.16 -36.91
C ASP A 4 2.77 -8.33 -36.74
N PHE A 5 3.22 -9.54 -37.09
CA PHE A 5 2.44 -10.75 -36.87
C PHE A 5 2.33 -11.08 -35.37
N THR A 6 3.42 -10.93 -34.62
CA THR A 6 3.40 -11.13 -33.15
C THR A 6 2.55 -10.08 -32.44
N THR A 7 2.55 -8.82 -32.87
CA THR A 7 1.73 -7.76 -32.27
C THR A 7 0.25 -7.97 -32.60
N THR A 8 -0.09 -8.40 -33.82
CA THR A 8 -1.47 -8.73 -34.22
C THR A 8 -2.01 -9.92 -33.43
N ILE A 9 -1.21 -10.99 -33.27
CA ILE A 9 -1.58 -12.15 -32.45
C ILE A 9 -1.75 -11.72 -30.98
N LYS A 10 -0.82 -10.94 -30.43
CA LYS A 10 -0.93 -10.46 -29.05
C LYS A 10 -2.17 -9.61 -28.85
N ALA A 11 -2.48 -8.69 -29.75
CA ALA A 11 -3.68 -7.84 -29.65
C ALA A 11 -4.96 -8.68 -29.68
N GLN A 12 -5.09 -9.62 -30.62
CA GLN A 12 -6.26 -10.52 -30.69
C GLN A 12 -6.34 -11.45 -29.49
N LEU A 13 -5.20 -11.91 -28.98
CA LEU A 13 -5.15 -12.75 -27.80
C LEU A 13 -5.52 -11.96 -26.54
N TYR A 14 -5.06 -10.72 -26.37
CA TYR A 14 -5.46 -9.86 -25.26
C TYR A 14 -6.96 -9.56 -25.28
N GLU A 15 -7.51 -9.26 -26.45
CA GLU A 15 -8.95 -9.01 -26.61
C GLU A 15 -9.76 -10.27 -26.27
N ARG A 16 -9.30 -11.47 -26.66
CA ARG A 16 -10.00 -12.74 -26.39
C ARG A 16 -9.74 -13.29 -24.98
N VAL A 17 -8.56 -13.11 -24.41
CA VAL A 17 -8.20 -13.47 -23.03
C VAL A 17 -8.93 -12.57 -22.03
N SER A 18 -9.35 -11.37 -22.45
CA SER A 18 -10.27 -10.54 -21.66
C SER A 18 -11.66 -11.16 -21.50
N SER A 19 -12.03 -12.16 -22.31
CA SER A 19 -13.25 -12.93 -22.10
C SER A 19 -13.11 -13.81 -20.85
N PRO A 20 -13.96 -13.62 -19.82
CA PRO A 20 -13.94 -14.44 -18.61
C PRO A 20 -14.15 -15.93 -18.90
N LEU A 21 -14.82 -16.26 -20.00
CA LEU A 21 -15.07 -17.64 -20.41
C LEU A 21 -13.81 -18.32 -20.94
N LEU A 22 -13.03 -17.65 -21.77
CA LEU A 22 -11.82 -18.24 -22.33
C LEU A 22 -10.75 -18.43 -21.24
N SER A 23 -10.55 -17.43 -20.37
CA SER A 23 -9.56 -17.51 -19.29
C SER A 23 -9.91 -18.62 -18.29
N SER A 24 -11.16 -18.69 -17.82
CA SER A 24 -11.61 -19.78 -16.94
C SER A 24 -11.59 -21.15 -17.63
N PHE A 25 -11.89 -21.22 -18.93
CA PHE A 25 -11.77 -22.46 -19.71
C PHE A 25 -10.33 -22.93 -19.82
N ILE A 26 -9.36 -22.06 -20.14
CA ILE A 26 -7.95 -22.42 -20.22
C ILE A 26 -7.44 -22.93 -18.86
N ILE A 27 -7.74 -22.22 -17.77
CA ILE A 27 -7.36 -22.62 -16.42
C ILE A 27 -7.96 -23.99 -16.07
N SER A 28 -9.25 -24.17 -16.35
CA SER A 28 -9.92 -25.43 -16.08
C SER A 28 -9.39 -26.57 -16.95
N TRP A 29 -9.12 -26.30 -18.23
CA TRP A 29 -8.54 -27.26 -19.16
C TRP A 29 -7.18 -27.73 -18.67
N CYS A 30 -6.32 -26.81 -18.23
CA CYS A 30 -5.04 -27.15 -17.62
C CYS A 30 -5.19 -27.99 -16.35
N GLY A 31 -6.20 -27.70 -15.51
CA GLY A 31 -6.50 -28.47 -14.30
C GLY A 31 -6.92 -29.91 -14.60
N TRP A 32 -7.89 -30.10 -15.51
CA TRP A 32 -8.36 -31.43 -15.90
C TRP A 32 -7.34 -32.22 -16.71
N ASN A 33 -6.55 -31.54 -17.55
CA ASN A 33 -5.54 -32.15 -18.41
C ASN A 33 -4.12 -32.00 -17.84
N TYR A 34 -3.97 -31.94 -16.50
CA TYR A 34 -2.67 -31.73 -15.86
C TYR A 34 -1.65 -32.83 -16.20
N LYS A 35 -2.09 -34.08 -16.37
CA LYS A 35 -1.22 -35.20 -16.79
C LYS A 35 -0.60 -34.96 -18.16
N PHE A 36 -1.40 -34.44 -19.10
CA PHE A 36 -0.93 -34.09 -20.43
C PHE A 36 0.16 -33.01 -20.37
N LEU A 37 -0.06 -31.96 -19.57
CA LEU A 37 0.94 -30.90 -19.35
C LEU A 37 2.22 -31.43 -18.69
N LEU A 38 2.10 -32.30 -17.68
CA LEU A 38 3.25 -32.92 -17.02
C LEU A 38 4.09 -33.74 -18.00
N ILE A 39 3.45 -34.51 -18.89
CA ILE A 39 4.15 -35.31 -19.90
C ILE A 39 4.79 -34.42 -20.95
N LEU A 40 4.14 -33.33 -21.34
CA LEU A 40 4.71 -32.36 -22.27
C LEU A 40 6.02 -31.78 -21.72
N ILE A 41 6.03 -31.40 -20.44
CA ILE A 41 7.20 -30.82 -19.73
C ILE A 41 8.25 -31.88 -19.35
N SER A 42 7.85 -33.15 -19.22
CA SER A 42 8.76 -34.23 -18.83
C SER A 42 9.93 -34.41 -19.80
N SER A 43 11.03 -34.99 -19.34
CA SER A 43 12.23 -35.29 -20.14
C SER A 43 12.14 -36.59 -20.95
N LEU A 44 10.95 -37.20 -21.10
CA LEU A 44 10.79 -38.43 -21.87
C LEU A 44 11.14 -38.25 -23.35
N HIS A 45 11.52 -39.35 -24.01
CA HIS A 45 11.77 -39.32 -25.45
C HIS A 45 10.46 -39.07 -26.22
N THR A 46 10.50 -38.24 -27.27
CA THR A 46 9.32 -37.82 -28.04
C THR A 46 8.36 -38.95 -28.45
N PRO A 47 8.80 -40.10 -28.99
CA PRO A 47 7.90 -41.19 -29.35
C PRO A 47 7.22 -41.83 -28.13
N GLU A 48 7.92 -41.95 -26.99
CA GLU A 48 7.35 -42.50 -25.76
C GLU A 48 6.26 -41.58 -25.19
N LYS A 49 6.44 -40.25 -25.30
CA LYS A 49 5.43 -39.27 -24.91
C LYS A 49 4.13 -39.47 -25.69
N ILE A 50 4.21 -39.60 -27.02
CA ILE A 50 3.02 -39.75 -27.88
C ILE A 50 2.29 -41.05 -27.55
N ILE A 51 3.02 -42.17 -27.48
CA ILE A 51 2.44 -43.47 -27.12
C ILE A 51 1.78 -43.41 -25.74
N TYR A 52 2.41 -42.76 -24.78
CA TYR A 52 1.84 -42.61 -23.44
C TYR A 52 0.55 -41.78 -23.45
N ILE A 53 0.52 -40.67 -24.21
CA ILE A 53 -0.65 -39.80 -24.34
C ILE A 53 -1.83 -40.58 -24.95
N ASP A 54 -1.59 -41.29 -26.03
CA ASP A 54 -2.63 -42.05 -26.74
C ASP A 54 -3.17 -43.21 -25.90
N LEU A 55 -2.29 -43.95 -25.20
CA LEU A 55 -2.70 -45.11 -24.42
C LEU A 55 -3.31 -44.78 -23.06
N ASN A 56 -2.78 -43.77 -22.35
CA ASN A 56 -3.12 -43.54 -20.94
C ASN A 56 -4.01 -42.31 -20.71
N ILE A 57 -3.93 -41.29 -21.56
CA ILE A 57 -4.68 -40.04 -21.36
C ILE A 57 -5.94 -40.04 -22.23
N PHE A 58 -5.79 -40.40 -23.50
CA PHE A 58 -6.84 -40.29 -24.50
C PHE A 58 -7.11 -41.61 -25.24
N PRO A 59 -7.42 -42.71 -24.52
CA PRO A 59 -7.56 -44.04 -25.16
C PRO A 59 -8.74 -44.12 -26.15
N ASN A 60 -9.76 -43.29 -25.96
CA ASN A 60 -10.98 -43.29 -26.75
C ASN A 60 -11.37 -41.86 -27.16
N ILE A 61 -11.99 -41.71 -28.34
CA ILE A 61 -12.54 -40.42 -28.82
C ILE A 61 -13.54 -39.83 -27.80
N GLN A 62 -14.34 -40.68 -27.15
CA GLN A 62 -15.25 -40.26 -26.09
C GLN A 62 -14.50 -39.64 -24.91
N SER A 63 -13.35 -40.21 -24.52
CA SER A 63 -12.52 -39.66 -23.45
C SER A 63 -11.97 -38.29 -23.85
N ILE A 64 -11.54 -38.12 -25.10
CA ILE A 64 -11.05 -36.84 -25.64
C ILE A 64 -12.13 -35.75 -25.54
N ILE A 65 -13.36 -36.05 -25.97
CA ILE A 65 -14.44 -35.07 -25.95
C ILE A 65 -14.83 -34.71 -24.50
N ILE A 66 -14.93 -35.72 -23.62
CA ILE A 66 -15.35 -35.53 -22.23
C ILE A 66 -14.28 -34.78 -21.43
N HIS A 67 -13.04 -35.26 -21.42
CA HIS A 67 -11.96 -34.69 -20.60
C HIS A 67 -11.30 -33.46 -21.25
N GLY A 68 -11.28 -33.43 -22.59
CA GLY A 68 -10.66 -32.34 -23.34
C GLY A 68 -11.57 -31.12 -23.50
N ILE A 69 -12.90 -31.29 -23.57
CA ILE A 69 -13.81 -30.18 -23.86
C ILE A 69 -14.94 -30.09 -22.83
N ALA A 70 -15.72 -31.15 -22.64
CA ALA A 70 -16.96 -31.06 -21.87
C ALA A 70 -16.73 -30.74 -20.39
N LEU A 71 -15.83 -31.45 -19.71
CA LEU A 71 -15.53 -31.23 -18.29
C LEU A 71 -14.89 -29.85 -18.04
N PRO A 72 -13.85 -29.42 -18.78
CA PRO A 72 -13.32 -28.06 -18.67
C PRO A 72 -14.36 -26.96 -18.91
N LEU A 73 -15.27 -27.17 -19.87
CA LEU A 73 -16.34 -26.22 -20.20
C LEU A 73 -17.39 -26.14 -19.08
N ILE A 74 -17.85 -27.28 -18.56
CA ILE A 74 -18.81 -27.31 -17.44
C ILE A 74 -18.22 -26.64 -16.21
N THR A 75 -16.96 -26.96 -15.90
CA THR A 75 -16.28 -26.37 -14.74
C THR A 75 -15.91 -24.90 -14.94
N SER A 76 -15.62 -24.44 -16.16
CA SER A 76 -15.43 -23.02 -16.44
C SER A 76 -16.74 -22.24 -16.29
N LEU A 77 -17.86 -22.77 -16.80
CA LEU A 77 -19.19 -22.20 -16.55
C LEU A 77 -19.49 -22.17 -15.05
N LEU A 78 -19.22 -23.26 -14.33
CA LEU A 78 -19.41 -23.33 -12.89
C LEU A 78 -18.54 -22.29 -12.18
N LEU A 79 -17.28 -22.09 -12.57
CA LEU A 79 -16.44 -21.05 -12.00
C LEU A 79 -17.02 -19.66 -12.27
N ILE A 80 -17.44 -19.35 -13.49
CA ILE A 80 -18.00 -18.03 -13.83
C ILE A 80 -19.29 -17.74 -13.05
N PHE A 81 -20.17 -18.73 -12.86
CA PHE A 81 -21.45 -18.54 -12.19
C PHE A 81 -21.38 -18.73 -10.67
N ALA A 82 -20.56 -19.66 -10.18
CA ALA A 82 -20.44 -19.96 -8.77
C ALA A 82 -19.49 -18.99 -8.05
N TYR A 83 -18.41 -18.51 -8.69
CA TYR A 83 -17.47 -17.55 -8.10
C TYR A 83 -18.09 -16.21 -7.65
N PRO A 84 -19.02 -15.56 -8.38
CA PRO A 84 -19.59 -14.29 -7.95
C PRO A 84 -20.42 -14.41 -6.67
N ILE A 85 -20.97 -15.59 -6.35
CA ILE A 85 -21.81 -15.81 -5.15
C ILE A 85 -21.01 -15.60 -3.83
N PRO A 86 -19.90 -16.33 -3.56
CA PRO A 86 -19.07 -16.07 -2.38
C PRO A 86 -18.37 -14.72 -2.47
N ALA A 87 -18.00 -14.26 -3.67
CA ALA A 87 -17.37 -12.95 -3.85
C ALA A 87 -18.31 -11.81 -3.39
N GLU A 88 -19.59 -11.87 -3.75
CA GLU A 88 -20.60 -10.90 -3.30
C GLU A 88 -20.78 -10.97 -1.78
N TYR A 89 -20.82 -12.16 -1.20
CA TYR A 89 -20.95 -12.34 0.25
C TYR A 89 -19.78 -11.70 1.01
N ILE A 90 -18.55 -12.00 0.59
CA ILE A 90 -17.33 -11.41 1.17
C ILE A 90 -17.34 -9.90 0.99
N TYR A 91 -17.67 -9.41 -0.21
CA TYR A 91 -17.72 -7.98 -0.50
C TYR A 91 -18.73 -7.25 0.41
N ARG A 92 -19.93 -7.82 0.59
CA ARG A 92 -20.94 -7.30 1.52
C ARG A 92 -20.39 -7.25 2.95
N HIS A 93 -19.78 -8.33 3.43
CA HIS A 93 -19.20 -8.41 4.78
C HIS A 93 -18.08 -7.39 5.01
N VAL A 94 -17.19 -7.23 4.04
CA VAL A 94 -16.11 -6.24 4.08
C VAL A 94 -16.69 -4.83 4.13
N LYS A 95 -17.66 -4.51 3.27
CA LYS A 95 -18.28 -3.19 3.20
C LYS A 95 -19.05 -2.85 4.49
N THR A 96 -19.75 -3.80 5.08
CA THR A 96 -20.43 -3.61 6.38
C THR A 96 -19.43 -3.37 7.50
N THR A 97 -18.32 -4.12 7.51
CA THR A 97 -17.26 -3.96 8.51
C THR A 97 -16.58 -2.61 8.36
N GLN A 98 -16.22 -2.19 7.15
CA GLN A 98 -15.66 -0.86 6.89
C GLN A 98 -16.59 0.26 7.32
N ARG A 99 -17.90 0.13 7.07
CA ARG A 99 -18.88 1.10 7.55
C ARG A 99 -18.92 1.16 9.09
N ARG A 100 -18.97 0.00 9.75
CA ARG A 100 -18.95 -0.08 11.22
C ARG A 100 -17.67 0.50 11.81
N LEU A 101 -16.51 0.25 11.20
CA LEU A 101 -15.23 0.81 11.62
C LEU A 101 -15.23 2.34 11.51
N LYS A 102 -15.76 2.89 10.42
CA LYS A 102 -15.94 4.34 10.25
C LYS A 102 -16.88 4.93 11.30
N GLU A 103 -17.98 4.25 11.60
CA GLU A 103 -18.92 4.67 12.64
C GLU A 103 -18.26 4.66 14.04
N ILE A 104 -17.46 3.63 14.35
CA ILE A 104 -16.69 3.55 15.61
C ILE A 104 -15.63 4.65 15.67
N GLN A 105 -14.87 4.85 14.60
CA GLN A 105 -13.85 5.90 14.52
C GLN A 105 -14.46 7.28 14.76
N GLN A 106 -15.57 7.60 14.08
CA GLN A 106 -16.31 8.84 14.30
C GLN A 106 -16.82 9.01 15.74
N SER A 107 -17.16 7.91 16.42
CA SER A 107 -17.59 7.96 17.83
C SER A 107 -16.43 8.12 18.81
N ILE A 108 -15.21 7.74 18.42
CA ILE A 108 -13.99 7.87 19.25
C ILE A 108 -13.39 9.27 19.09
N ASP A 109 -13.35 9.78 17.86
CA ASP A 109 -12.68 11.05 17.55
C ASP A 109 -13.48 12.28 18.04
N ASP A 110 -14.66 12.10 18.64
CA ASP A 110 -15.66 13.15 19.03
C ASP A 110 -16.00 14.16 17.90
N GLU A 111 -15.45 13.95 16.70
CA GLU A 111 -15.85 14.55 15.45
C GLU A 111 -17.18 13.93 15.02
N SER A 112 -18.26 14.33 15.70
CA SER A 112 -19.60 14.06 15.20
C SER A 112 -19.65 14.58 13.76
N PRO A 113 -19.87 13.71 12.75
CA PRO A 113 -20.02 14.16 11.37
C PRO A 113 -21.11 15.23 11.36
N ILE A 114 -20.74 16.45 10.94
CA ILE A 114 -21.65 17.59 10.84
C ILE A 114 -22.96 17.08 10.25
N SER A 115 -24.04 17.15 11.04
CA SER A 115 -25.35 16.66 10.61
C SER A 115 -25.71 17.32 9.27
N LYS A 116 -26.43 16.64 8.38
CA LYS A 116 -26.86 17.23 7.10
C LYS A 116 -27.52 18.61 7.28
N VAL A 117 -28.19 18.83 8.41
CA VAL A 117 -28.77 20.13 8.79
C VAL A 117 -27.70 21.16 9.14
N GLN A 118 -26.71 20.79 9.94
CA GLN A 118 -25.57 21.65 10.28
C GLN A 118 -24.72 21.96 9.04
N ALA A 119 -24.49 21.00 8.14
CA ALA A 119 -23.75 21.21 6.90
C ALA A 119 -24.46 22.23 6.01
N ARG A 120 -25.80 22.14 5.91
CA ARG A 120 -26.62 23.12 5.19
C ARG A 120 -26.58 24.50 5.86
N LYS A 121 -26.61 24.56 7.19
CA LYS A 121 -26.51 25.81 7.94
C LYS A 121 -25.17 26.50 7.70
N ILE A 122 -24.05 25.78 7.83
CA ILE A 122 -22.70 26.30 7.60
C ILE A 122 -22.55 26.79 6.15
N ARG A 123 -23.06 26.04 5.16
CA ARG A 123 -23.04 26.50 3.75
C ARG A 123 -23.84 27.79 3.54
N ARG A 124 -24.98 27.93 4.22
CA ARG A 124 -25.81 29.13 4.15
C ARG A 124 -25.12 30.32 4.82
N GLU A 125 -24.54 30.12 5.99
CA GLU A 125 -23.78 31.15 6.71
C GLU A 125 -22.55 31.58 5.90
N SER A 126 -21.81 30.64 5.31
CA SER A 126 -20.66 30.94 4.46
C SER A 126 -21.06 31.76 3.21
N LEU A 127 -22.18 31.43 2.59
CA LEU A 127 -22.71 32.18 1.44
C LEU A 127 -23.18 33.57 1.86
N GLU A 128 -23.85 33.69 3.00
CA GLU A 128 -24.28 34.99 3.53
C GLU A 128 -23.08 35.88 3.89
N SER A 129 -22.04 35.32 4.50
CA SER A 129 -20.79 36.02 4.77
C SER A 129 -20.11 36.49 3.48
N GLN A 130 -20.05 35.65 2.45
CA GLN A 130 -19.50 36.05 1.14
C GLN A 130 -20.25 37.23 0.53
N LEU A 131 -21.58 37.17 0.51
CA LEU A 131 -22.41 38.27 0.01
C LEU A 131 -22.20 39.56 0.80
N LYS A 132 -22.06 39.47 2.13
CA LYS A 132 -21.74 40.63 2.98
C LYS A 132 -20.38 41.22 2.61
N TYR A 133 -19.34 40.38 2.48
CA TYR A 133 -18.01 40.84 2.10
C TYR A 133 -17.97 41.48 0.70
N GLU A 134 -18.67 40.89 -0.28
CA GLU A 134 -18.79 41.48 -1.62
C GLU A 134 -19.47 42.86 -1.55
N SER A 135 -20.58 42.99 -0.82
CA SER A 135 -21.28 44.28 -0.68
C SER A 135 -20.44 45.36 0.02
N GLU A 136 -19.62 44.97 1.00
CA GLU A 136 -18.71 45.90 1.68
C GLU A 136 -17.57 46.33 0.75
N ASN A 137 -17.06 45.40 -0.06
CA ASN A 137 -16.01 45.68 -1.04
C ASN A 137 -16.52 46.62 -2.14
N ASP A 138 -17.73 46.40 -2.65
CA ASP A 138 -18.39 47.28 -3.61
C ASP A 138 -18.59 48.69 -3.04
N SER A 139 -18.97 48.80 -1.76
CA SER A 139 -19.12 50.10 -1.08
C SER A 139 -17.78 50.84 -0.96
N LYS A 140 -16.70 50.14 -0.56
CA LYS A 140 -15.35 50.72 -0.44
C LYS A 140 -14.75 51.10 -1.79
N THR A 141 -15.01 50.33 -2.84
CA THR A 141 -14.53 50.65 -4.20
C THR A 141 -15.21 51.88 -4.77
N LEU A 142 -16.52 52.06 -4.50
CA LEU A 142 -17.25 53.27 -4.85
C LEU A 142 -16.70 54.49 -4.11
N GLU A 143 -16.47 54.38 -2.79
CA GLU A 143 -15.89 55.46 -2.00
C GLU A 143 -14.47 55.84 -2.47
N ASN A 144 -13.63 54.85 -2.76
CA ASN A 144 -12.30 55.10 -3.32
C ASN A 144 -12.35 55.80 -4.68
N THR A 145 -13.29 55.39 -5.55
CA THR A 145 -13.51 56.05 -6.84
C THR A 145 -13.89 57.52 -6.64
N ARG A 146 -14.84 57.79 -5.75
CA ARG A 146 -15.26 59.15 -5.40
C ARG A 146 -14.13 60.00 -4.82
N LEU A 147 -13.32 59.44 -3.90
CA LEU A 147 -12.18 60.15 -3.33
C LEU A 147 -11.13 60.49 -4.38
N ARG A 148 -10.88 59.59 -5.33
CA ARG A 148 -9.97 59.84 -6.47
C ARG A 148 -10.48 60.95 -7.38
N GLU A 149 -11.78 60.98 -7.66
CA GLU A 149 -12.41 62.07 -8.42
C GLU A 149 -12.21 63.42 -7.72
N ILE A 150 -12.49 63.51 -6.41
CA ILE A 150 -12.29 64.74 -5.63
C ILE A 150 -10.82 65.18 -5.63
N ILE A 151 -9.88 64.25 -5.45
CA ILE A 151 -8.44 64.56 -5.51
C ILE A 151 -8.06 65.10 -6.88
N SER A 152 -8.58 64.51 -7.96
CA SER A 152 -8.31 64.97 -9.32
C SER A 152 -8.86 66.37 -9.59
N GLU A 153 -10.05 66.70 -9.08
CA GLU A 153 -10.67 68.02 -9.20
C GLU A 153 -9.88 69.09 -8.43
N LEU A 154 -9.41 68.77 -7.22
CA LEU A 154 -8.57 69.64 -6.42
C LEU A 154 -7.21 69.91 -7.07
N GLN A 155 -6.60 68.89 -7.71
CA GLN A 155 -5.36 69.04 -8.46
C GLN A 155 -5.54 69.96 -9.68
N LEU A 156 -6.61 69.75 -10.46
CA LEU A 156 -6.95 70.64 -11.59
C LEU A 156 -7.19 72.09 -11.14
N SER A 157 -7.83 72.29 -9.99
CA SER A 157 -8.07 73.63 -9.43
C SER A 157 -6.78 74.32 -8.99
N LYS A 158 -5.78 73.56 -8.52
CA LYS A 158 -4.48 74.07 -8.12
C LYS A 158 -3.65 74.53 -9.32
N ASP A 159 -3.67 73.79 -10.43
CA ASP A 159 -2.93 74.14 -11.64
C ASP A 159 -3.50 75.37 -12.37
N ASN A 160 -4.79 75.66 -12.19
CA ASN A 160 -5.45 76.83 -12.79
C ASN A 160 -5.25 78.14 -12.02
N ASN A 161 -4.51 78.12 -10.91
CA ASN A 161 -4.20 79.33 -10.14
C ASN A 161 -2.68 79.57 -10.17
N PRO A 162 -2.14 80.24 -11.22
CA PRO A 162 -0.72 80.56 -11.32
C PRO A 162 -0.37 81.59 -10.25
N ILE A 163 0.02 81.10 -9.06
CA ILE A 163 0.60 81.92 -8.02
C ILE A 163 1.93 82.44 -8.57
N THR A 164 1.92 83.73 -8.87
CA THR A 164 3.09 84.57 -9.08
C THR A 164 3.84 84.64 -7.74
N THR A 165 4.75 83.71 -7.48
CA THR A 165 5.76 83.86 -6.44
C THR A 165 7.14 83.92 -7.08
N THR A 166 7.49 85.16 -7.39
CA THR A 166 8.80 85.79 -7.26
C THR A 166 9.91 84.91 -6.67
N SER A 167 10.95 84.79 -7.49
CA SER A 167 12.33 84.44 -7.19
C SER A 167 12.83 84.88 -5.81
N LEU A 168 13.39 83.95 -5.05
CA LEU A 168 14.60 84.18 -4.27
C LEU A 168 15.53 82.99 -4.47
N ASP A 169 16.70 83.31 -5.02
CA ASP A 169 17.85 82.46 -5.26
C ASP A 169 18.28 81.67 -4.02
N HIS A 170 18.46 80.35 -4.20
CA HIS A 170 19.58 79.67 -3.55
C HIS A 170 20.18 78.61 -4.50
N PRO A 171 21.51 78.62 -4.73
CA PRO A 171 22.18 77.71 -5.64
C PRO A 171 22.73 76.45 -4.92
N ASN A 172 22.84 75.38 -5.71
CA ASN A 172 23.70 74.18 -5.57
C ASN A 172 23.37 73.12 -4.51
N ASP A 173 22.91 71.95 -4.98
CA ASP A 173 23.66 70.67 -5.02
C ASP A 173 22.65 69.61 -5.50
N ASP A 174 22.75 69.14 -6.75
CA ASP A 174 23.57 68.00 -7.20
C ASP A 174 23.19 66.65 -6.56
N LEU A 175 23.05 65.67 -7.46
CA LEU A 175 22.79 64.24 -7.25
C LEU A 175 21.32 63.81 -7.04
N GLY A 176 20.62 63.81 -8.17
CA GLY A 176 20.04 62.59 -8.77
C GLY A 176 19.35 61.58 -7.88
N GLU A 177 18.04 61.43 -8.04
CA GLU A 177 17.43 60.17 -8.48
C GLU A 177 15.98 60.41 -8.90
N SER A 178 15.66 59.93 -10.10
CA SER A 178 14.34 60.00 -10.72
C SER A 178 13.42 58.99 -10.02
N PRO A 179 12.23 59.38 -9.49
CA PRO A 179 11.22 58.39 -9.15
C PRO A 179 10.56 57.93 -10.44
N THR A 180 11.25 57.07 -11.18
CA THR A 180 10.60 56.16 -12.11
C THR A 180 9.63 55.31 -11.30
N ASN A 181 8.34 55.59 -11.42
CA ASN A 181 7.32 54.61 -11.78
C ASN A 181 7.66 53.15 -11.39
N VAL A 182 7.71 52.87 -10.09
CA VAL A 182 7.63 51.53 -9.51
C VAL A 182 6.35 51.55 -8.67
N ASP A 183 5.34 50.78 -9.09
CA ASP A 183 4.28 50.18 -8.22
C ASP A 183 2.98 49.75 -8.93
N SER A 184 3.00 49.42 -10.23
CA SER A 184 1.86 48.67 -10.82
C SER A 184 2.24 47.39 -11.57
N LYS A 185 3.51 46.99 -11.48
CA LYS A 185 3.98 45.67 -11.91
C LYS A 185 4.67 44.93 -10.78
N ILE A 186 4.14 45.05 -9.55
CA ILE A 186 4.30 43.98 -8.57
C ILE A 186 3.67 42.76 -9.23
N SER A 187 4.56 41.88 -9.62
CA SER A 187 4.35 40.83 -10.59
C SER A 187 3.24 39.92 -10.07
N ALA A 188 2.14 39.79 -10.81
CA ALA A 188 1.20 38.70 -10.61
C ALA A 188 1.95 37.35 -10.58
N ALA A 189 3.11 37.24 -11.23
CA ALA A 189 3.94 36.05 -11.16
C ALA A 189 4.69 35.87 -9.82
N GLU A 190 4.99 36.93 -9.07
CA GLU A 190 5.62 36.84 -7.74
C GLU A 190 4.59 36.43 -6.67
N ILE A 191 3.36 36.97 -6.76
CA ILE A 191 2.24 36.51 -5.92
C ILE A 191 1.84 35.06 -6.26
N ILE A 192 1.87 34.67 -7.54
CA ILE A 192 1.61 33.27 -7.95
C ILE A 192 2.75 32.33 -7.49
N ALA A 193 4.00 32.80 -7.46
CA ALA A 193 5.13 31.99 -6.96
C ALA A 193 5.06 31.77 -5.45
N ASP A 194 4.68 32.78 -4.66
CA ASP A 194 4.51 32.65 -3.21
C ASP A 194 3.29 31.78 -2.85
N VAL A 195 2.19 31.87 -3.60
CA VAL A 195 1.02 30.99 -3.41
C VAL A 195 1.34 29.54 -3.81
N ALA A 196 2.12 29.32 -4.87
CA ALA A 196 2.56 27.98 -5.27
C ALA A 196 3.52 27.36 -4.24
N SER A 197 4.46 28.14 -3.71
CA SER A 197 5.44 27.72 -2.68
C SER A 197 4.76 27.32 -1.36
N ASN A 198 3.71 28.04 -0.96
CA ASN A 198 2.98 27.72 0.27
C ASN A 198 2.09 26.47 0.14
N ASN A 199 1.56 26.16 -1.05
CA ASN A 199 0.77 24.95 -1.29
C ASN A 199 1.63 23.67 -1.30
N THR A 200 2.86 23.71 -1.83
CA THR A 200 3.78 22.56 -1.77
C THR A 200 4.23 22.25 -0.34
N LYS A 201 4.30 23.26 0.53
CA LYS A 201 4.64 23.09 1.95
C LYS A 201 3.48 22.45 2.75
N LEU A 202 2.23 22.69 2.35
CA LEU A 202 1.06 22.03 2.94
C LEU A 202 0.98 20.53 2.58
N GLU A 203 1.27 20.15 1.33
CA GLU A 203 1.26 18.73 0.93
C GLU A 203 2.36 17.90 1.61
N GLN A 204 3.49 18.52 1.98
CA GLN A 204 4.53 17.84 2.75
C GLN A 204 4.17 17.63 4.23
N HIS A 205 3.25 18.43 4.79
CA HIS A 205 2.75 18.23 6.15
C HIS A 205 1.62 17.19 6.24
N VAL A 206 0.84 16.98 5.18
CA VAL A 206 -0.26 15.98 5.17
C VAL A 206 0.26 14.54 4.98
N LYS A 207 1.50 14.35 4.49
CA LYS A 207 2.06 13.01 4.22
C LYS A 207 2.89 12.40 5.37
N LYS A 208 2.91 13.03 6.55
CA LYS A 208 3.66 12.58 7.74
C LYS A 208 2.79 12.47 9.00
N GLU A 209 1.62 11.84 8.88
CA GLU A 209 0.95 11.28 10.06
C GLU A 209 0.85 9.76 9.89
N THR A 210 1.90 9.10 10.35
CA THR A 210 1.93 7.66 10.61
C THR A 210 0.95 7.37 11.77
N PRO A 211 0.14 6.30 11.71
CA PRO A 211 -0.90 6.04 12.70
C PRO A 211 -0.31 5.87 14.10
N ASN A 212 -0.84 6.67 15.02
CA ASN A 212 -0.50 6.68 16.43
C ASN A 212 -0.89 5.33 17.06
N LYS A 213 0.09 4.70 17.70
CA LYS A 213 -0.04 3.42 18.39
C LYS A 213 -0.92 3.62 19.63
N ILE A 214 -2.11 3.03 19.61
CA ILE A 214 -3.07 3.02 20.73
C ILE A 214 -2.40 2.31 21.93
N GLU A 215 -2.16 3.07 22.99
CA GLU A 215 -1.84 2.54 24.31
C GLU A 215 -3.11 2.01 24.98
N THR A 216 -3.12 0.72 25.29
CA THR A 216 -4.14 0.10 26.16
C THR A 216 -3.83 0.36 27.63
N PRO A 217 -4.84 0.68 28.47
CA PRO A 217 -4.63 1.00 29.87
C PRO A 217 -4.33 -0.23 30.73
N HIS A 218 -3.33 -0.03 31.58
CA HIS A 218 -2.83 -0.90 32.62
C HIS A 218 -3.92 -1.35 33.61
N LYS A 219 -3.98 -2.66 33.90
CA LYS A 219 -4.59 -3.21 35.12
C LYS A 219 -3.56 -4.12 35.80
N GLN A 220 -3.18 -3.80 37.03
CA GLN A 220 -2.38 -4.59 37.97
C GLN A 220 -3.30 -5.11 39.10
N PRO A 221 -2.83 -5.98 40.02
CA PRO A 221 -1.78 -7.01 39.92
C PRO A 221 -2.30 -8.39 40.43
N ASN A 222 -1.53 -9.47 40.27
CA ASN A 222 -1.37 -10.55 41.28
C ASN A 222 -0.25 -11.53 40.86
N ASP A 223 0.77 -11.57 41.72
CA ASP A 223 1.55 -12.70 42.23
C ASP A 223 2.33 -13.67 41.31
N THR A 224 3.67 -13.50 41.40
CA THR A 224 4.71 -14.52 41.62
C THR A 224 5.12 -15.46 40.47
N LEU A 225 6.19 -15.11 39.74
CA LEU A 225 7.46 -15.86 39.73
C LEU A 225 8.55 -15.06 39.00
N SER A 226 9.71 -14.94 39.63
CA SER A 226 10.87 -14.16 39.21
C SER A 226 11.50 -14.65 37.90
N ALA A 227 11.42 -13.83 36.85
CA ALA A 227 12.33 -13.86 35.71
C ALA A 227 12.91 -12.45 35.52
N SER A 228 14.24 -12.35 35.51
CA SER A 228 14.99 -11.12 35.28
C SER A 228 14.57 -10.46 33.96
N PRO A 229 14.23 -9.16 33.92
CA PRO A 229 13.84 -8.49 32.68
C PRO A 229 15.07 -8.36 31.77
N ASN A 230 15.17 -9.23 30.77
CA ASN A 230 16.14 -9.12 29.68
C ASN A 230 15.84 -7.85 28.87
N HIS A 231 16.55 -6.78 29.20
CA HIS A 231 16.68 -5.59 28.38
C HIS A 231 17.33 -5.96 27.03
N ASP A 232 16.81 -5.36 25.95
CA ASP A 232 17.35 -5.34 24.58
C ASP A 232 17.02 -6.55 23.69
N THR A 233 15.73 -6.80 23.49
CA THR A 233 15.26 -7.50 22.27
C THR A 233 14.53 -6.49 21.39
N THR A 234 14.92 -6.42 20.11
CA THR A 234 14.23 -5.56 19.16
C THR A 234 12.89 -6.21 18.75
N PRO A 235 11.88 -5.45 18.30
CA PRO A 235 10.62 -6.02 17.80
C PRO A 235 10.83 -7.04 16.68
N LEU A 236 11.90 -6.87 15.88
CA LEU A 236 12.29 -7.81 14.83
C LEU A 236 12.80 -9.13 15.42
N ASP A 237 13.58 -9.10 16.50
CA ASP A 237 14.07 -10.30 17.18
C ASP A 237 12.91 -11.11 17.77
N SER A 238 11.92 -10.44 18.37
CA SER A 238 10.69 -11.07 18.86
C SER A 238 9.91 -11.74 17.73
N PHE A 239 9.70 -11.02 16.62
CA PHE A 239 8.98 -11.54 15.45
C PHE A 239 9.65 -12.79 14.85
N ILE A 240 10.97 -12.76 14.68
CA ILE A 240 11.73 -13.89 14.12
C ILE A 240 11.69 -15.08 15.06
N LYS A 241 11.84 -14.85 16.37
CA LYS A 241 11.74 -15.90 17.38
C LYS A 241 10.36 -16.57 17.37
N GLU A 242 9.28 -15.78 17.42
CA GLU A 242 7.91 -16.31 17.43
C GLU A 242 7.57 -17.08 16.16
N SER A 243 7.94 -16.54 14.99
CA SER A 243 7.67 -17.19 13.69
C SER A 243 8.37 -18.55 13.55
N ILE A 244 9.57 -18.68 14.11
CA ILE A 244 10.32 -19.94 14.09
C ILE A 244 9.78 -20.92 15.12
N LEU A 245 9.39 -20.45 16.31
CA LEU A 245 8.75 -21.30 17.32
C LEU A 245 7.43 -21.87 16.81
N GLU A 246 6.60 -21.08 16.13
CA GLU A 246 5.36 -21.54 15.52
C GLU A 246 5.61 -22.61 14.46
N TYR A 247 6.58 -22.38 13.56
CA TYR A 247 6.93 -23.37 12.55
C TYR A 247 7.49 -24.67 13.14
N ILE A 248 8.31 -24.58 14.19
CA ILE A 248 8.85 -25.76 14.88
C ILE A 248 7.72 -26.53 15.57
N ALA A 249 6.76 -25.85 16.19
CA ALA A 249 5.60 -26.47 16.81
C ALA A 249 4.74 -27.24 15.78
N GLU A 250 4.58 -26.70 14.57
CA GLU A 250 3.84 -27.36 13.49
C GLU A 250 4.55 -28.60 12.95
N LEU A 251 5.87 -28.52 12.76
CA LEU A 251 6.65 -29.62 12.18
C LEU A 251 7.05 -30.72 13.15
N PHE A 252 7.19 -30.39 14.42
CA PHE A 252 7.80 -31.29 15.40
C PHE A 252 6.91 -31.56 16.63
N PRO A 253 5.66 -32.03 16.45
CA PRO A 253 4.87 -32.54 17.58
C PRO A 253 5.48 -33.81 18.22
N LEU A 254 6.55 -34.37 17.63
CA LEU A 254 7.13 -35.68 17.99
C LEU A 254 8.56 -35.62 18.53
N LEU A 255 9.27 -34.48 18.52
CA LEU A 255 10.55 -34.41 19.22
C LEU A 255 10.29 -34.16 20.71
N SER A 256 10.67 -35.14 21.52
CA SER A 256 10.78 -35.01 22.98
C SER A 256 11.99 -34.19 23.42
N SER A 257 12.79 -33.69 22.47
CA SER A 257 13.99 -32.90 22.73
C SER A 257 13.60 -31.45 23.03
N GLU A 258 14.14 -30.90 24.11
CA GLU A 258 14.01 -29.48 24.41
C GLU A 258 14.76 -28.66 23.36
N LEU A 259 14.04 -27.78 22.68
CA LEU A 259 14.55 -26.94 21.61
C LEU A 259 14.47 -25.49 22.08
N ASN A 260 15.60 -24.79 22.08
CA ASN A 260 15.69 -23.40 22.53
C ASN A 260 16.02 -22.49 21.34
N VAL A 261 15.16 -21.51 21.09
CA VAL A 261 15.33 -20.54 20.01
C VAL A 261 15.66 -19.19 20.63
N THR A 262 16.86 -18.69 20.32
CA THR A 262 17.31 -17.37 20.76
C THR A 262 17.53 -16.46 19.56
N ALA A 263 16.91 -15.28 19.59
CA ALA A 263 17.07 -14.24 18.58
C ALA A 263 17.52 -12.98 19.31
N ARG A 264 18.72 -12.47 18.99
CA ARG A 264 19.27 -11.25 19.62
C ARG A 264 20.23 -10.55 18.67
N ASN A 265 20.08 -9.23 18.55
CA ASN A 265 20.97 -8.37 17.77
C ASN A 265 21.14 -8.83 16.31
N GLY A 266 20.05 -9.25 15.66
CA GLY A 266 20.11 -9.73 14.27
C GLY A 266 20.82 -11.09 14.11
N LYS A 267 20.96 -11.86 15.19
CA LYS A 267 21.50 -13.22 15.17
C LYS A 267 20.49 -14.20 15.76
N LEU A 268 20.16 -15.21 14.98
CA LEU A 268 19.30 -16.32 15.35
C LEU A 268 20.17 -17.53 15.66
N ASN A 269 20.01 -18.10 16.86
CA ASN A 269 20.56 -19.40 17.22
C ASN A 269 19.41 -20.35 17.58
N ILE A 270 19.47 -21.54 17.00
CA ILE A 270 18.59 -22.65 17.32
C ILE A 270 19.45 -23.70 18.02
N ASP A 271 19.20 -23.91 19.31
CA ASP A 271 19.92 -24.88 20.13
C ASP A 271 19.03 -26.10 20.38
N ILE A 272 19.62 -27.29 20.32
CA ILE A 272 18.95 -28.56 20.57
C ILE A 272 19.62 -29.23 21.77
N ALA A 273 18.83 -29.67 22.75
CA ALA A 273 19.31 -30.49 23.84
C ALA A 273 19.64 -31.90 23.34
N ASN A 274 20.86 -32.37 23.60
CA ASN A 274 21.20 -33.76 23.37
C ASN A 274 20.68 -34.67 24.51
N ASN A 275 20.87 -35.98 24.36
CA ASN A 275 20.44 -36.97 25.38
C ASN A 275 21.11 -36.78 26.76
N THR A 276 22.21 -36.02 26.84
CA THR A 276 22.88 -35.68 28.10
C THR A 276 22.40 -34.36 28.71
N GLY A 277 21.40 -33.70 28.09
CA GLY A 277 20.86 -32.41 28.55
C GLY A 277 21.76 -31.21 28.23
N THR A 278 22.87 -31.40 27.50
CA THR A 278 23.72 -30.28 27.09
C THR A 278 23.16 -29.67 25.80
N MET A 279 22.93 -28.37 25.80
CA MET A 279 22.48 -27.62 24.64
C MET A 279 23.62 -27.48 23.64
N THR A 280 23.39 -27.93 22.40
CA THR A 280 24.32 -27.72 21.29
C THR A 280 23.67 -26.85 20.24
N THR A 281 24.38 -25.81 19.79
CA THR A 281 23.90 -24.93 18.72
C THR A 281 23.85 -25.68 17.41
N TYR A 282 22.64 -25.79 16.87
CA TYR A 282 22.34 -26.54 15.66
C TYR A 282 22.40 -25.65 14.42
N ILE A 283 21.74 -24.49 14.47
CA ILE A 283 21.75 -23.49 13.40
C ILE A 283 22.11 -22.14 13.97
N THR A 284 22.99 -21.42 13.27
CA THR A 284 23.31 -20.03 13.53
C THR A 284 23.15 -19.24 12.25
N ALA A 285 22.29 -18.23 12.26
CA ALA A 285 22.06 -17.37 11.10
C ALA A 285 22.04 -15.89 11.51
N HIS A 286 22.56 -15.04 10.64
CA HIS A 286 22.46 -13.59 10.78
C HIS A 286 21.32 -13.08 9.90
N TYR A 287 20.48 -12.20 10.44
CA TYR A 287 19.36 -11.59 9.72
C TYR A 287 19.36 -10.07 9.87
N THR A 288 18.93 -9.39 8.81
CA THR A 288 18.50 -7.99 8.81
C THR A 288 17.00 -7.95 8.55
N PHE A 289 16.40 -6.75 8.56
CA PHE A 289 14.99 -6.59 8.20
C PHE A 289 14.69 -7.11 6.78
N GLU A 290 15.64 -6.92 5.86
CA GLU A 290 15.52 -7.32 4.45
C GLU A 290 15.71 -8.82 4.26
N THR A 291 16.61 -9.46 5.02
CA THR A 291 16.95 -10.88 4.85
C THR A 291 16.21 -11.82 5.82
N ALA A 292 15.39 -11.27 6.72
CA ALA A 292 14.63 -12.00 7.72
C ALA A 292 13.82 -13.17 7.13
N ILE A 293 13.13 -12.93 6.01
CA ILE A 293 12.29 -13.94 5.35
C ILE A 293 13.16 -15.04 4.71
N GLU A 294 14.23 -14.68 4.01
CA GLU A 294 15.14 -15.64 3.36
C GLU A 294 15.85 -16.53 4.40
N VAL A 295 16.30 -15.94 5.51
CA VAL A 295 16.92 -16.67 6.63
C VAL A 295 15.92 -17.65 7.24
N LEU A 296 14.67 -17.22 7.39
CA LEU A 296 13.59 -18.06 7.90
C LEU A 296 13.33 -19.23 6.94
N GLU A 297 13.18 -19.00 5.63
CA GLU A 297 13.00 -20.07 4.63
C GLU A 297 14.18 -21.05 4.56
N SER A 298 15.41 -20.54 4.71
CA SER A 298 16.62 -21.37 4.77
C SER A 298 16.62 -22.27 6.02
N CYS A 299 16.30 -21.71 7.19
CA CYS A 299 16.17 -22.49 8.43
C CYS A 299 15.06 -23.53 8.32
N LYS A 300 13.91 -23.16 7.73
CA LYS A 300 12.78 -24.06 7.47
C LYS A 300 13.17 -25.25 6.60
N SER A 301 13.93 -24.98 5.53
CA SER A 301 14.42 -25.99 4.58
C SER A 301 15.45 -26.92 5.22
N ALA A 302 16.38 -26.38 6.03
CA ALA A 302 17.37 -27.16 6.75
C ALA A 302 16.73 -28.12 7.75
N LEU A 303 15.75 -27.63 8.53
CA LEU A 303 14.99 -28.45 9.48
C LEU A 303 14.17 -29.55 8.79
N ALA A 304 13.55 -29.25 7.64
CA ALA A 304 12.80 -30.23 6.87
C ALA A 304 13.71 -31.33 6.28
N ALA A 305 14.90 -30.97 5.79
CA ALA A 305 15.86 -31.93 5.26
C ALA A 305 16.32 -32.94 6.33
N ASP A 306 16.51 -32.49 7.57
CA ASP A 306 16.93 -33.36 8.67
C ASP A 306 15.80 -34.29 9.15
N GLN A 307 14.54 -33.85 9.07
CA GLN A 307 13.39 -34.75 9.28
C GLN A 307 13.39 -35.92 8.30
N ILE A 308 13.66 -35.67 7.03
CA ILE A 308 13.69 -36.72 6.00
C ILE A 308 14.83 -37.70 6.30
N LYS A 309 15.99 -37.19 6.73
CA LYS A 309 17.14 -38.03 7.10
C LYS A 309 16.86 -38.89 8.33
N SER A 310 16.25 -38.33 9.37
CA SER A 310 15.89 -39.08 10.58
C SER A 310 14.83 -40.15 10.33
N ARG A 311 13.82 -39.88 9.49
CA ARG A 311 12.84 -40.90 9.06
C ARG A 311 13.51 -42.04 8.30
N LYS A 312 14.40 -41.73 7.34
CA LYS A 312 15.11 -42.75 6.55
C LYS A 312 15.99 -43.66 7.42
N ASN A 313 16.61 -43.13 8.47
CA ASN A 313 17.38 -43.91 9.44
C ASN A 313 16.50 -44.81 10.33
N ARG A 314 15.26 -44.37 10.63
CA ARG A 314 14.30 -45.19 11.40
C ARG A 314 13.80 -46.38 10.59
N ASP A 315 13.58 -46.19 9.30
CA ASP A 315 13.04 -47.23 8.41
C ASP A 315 14.11 -48.24 7.95
N ASN A 316 15.39 -47.89 8.01
CA ASN A 316 16.51 -48.77 7.69
C ASN A 316 17.48 -48.89 8.87
N PRO A 317 17.12 -49.65 9.93
CA PRO A 317 18.05 -49.92 11.00
C PRO A 317 19.30 -50.62 10.42
N PRO A 318 20.51 -50.25 10.88
CA PRO A 318 21.73 -50.90 10.43
C PRO A 318 21.60 -52.41 10.67
N LYS A 319 21.78 -53.20 9.61
CA LYS A 319 21.81 -54.66 9.71
C LYS A 319 23.09 -55.03 10.48
N ASN A 320 22.91 -55.34 11.76
CA ASN A 320 23.93 -55.99 12.59
C ASN A 320 24.14 -57.43 12.14
#